data_AF-A0A9E6WCC6-F1
#
_entry.id   AF-A0A9E6WCC6-F1
#
_cell.length_a   1.000
_cell.length_b   1.000
_cell.length_c   1.000
_cell.angle_alpha   90.00
_cell.angle_beta   90.00
_cell.angle_gamma   90.00
#
_symmetry.space_group_name_H-M   'P 1'
#
loop_
_entity.id
_entity.type
_entity.pdbx_description
1 polymer ?
#
loop_
_entity_poly.entity_id
_entity_poly.type
_entity_poly.pdbx_seq_one_letter_code
_entity_poly.pdbx_strand_id
1 'polypeptide(L)'
;KTKTLNYIWGNQLPKDSFQRNVYTSNAVMIAVESGSAKTGEWIAVQRNLIDDYRMAFGEEPPKVGAIAIMTDTDNTGATAVAWYGDIKALRK
;
A
#
# COMPACT_ATOMS: atom_id res chain seq x y z
N LYS A 1 -8.02 17.06 -5.99
CA LYS A 1 -6.68 16.42 -5.88
C LYS A 1 -6.89 14.92 -5.79
N THR A 2 -6.04 14.11 -6.41
CA THR A 2 -6.16 12.63 -6.42
C THR A 2 -5.95 12.07 -5.01
N LYS A 3 -6.83 11.18 -4.57
CA LYS A 3 -6.71 10.43 -3.31
C LYS A 3 -6.05 9.08 -3.60
N THR A 4 -5.14 8.67 -2.73
CA THR A 4 -4.26 7.51 -2.96
C THR A 4 -4.23 6.59 -1.74
N LEU A 5 -4.44 5.30 -1.97
CA LEU A 5 -4.15 4.25 -1.01
C LEU A 5 -2.77 3.68 -1.35
N ASN A 6 -1.84 3.71 -0.40
CA ASN A 6 -0.50 3.14 -0.57
C ASN A 6 -0.41 1.87 0.29
N TYR A 7 -0.34 0.73 -0.37
CA TYR A 7 -0.07 -0.53 0.30
C TYR A 7 1.44 -0.71 0.41
N ILE A 8 1.94 -0.78 1.65
CA ILE A 8 3.38 -0.76 1.92
C ILE A 8 3.82 -2.00 2.69
N TRP A 9 5.08 -2.37 2.50
CA TRP A 9 5.80 -3.18 3.47
C TRP A 9 6.38 -2.23 4.53
N GLY A 10 5.81 -2.25 5.73
CA GLY A 10 6.23 -1.38 6.83
C GLY A 10 7.58 -1.83 7.41
N ASN A 11 8.46 -0.89 7.75
CA ASN A 11 9.62 -1.23 8.58
C ASN A 11 9.19 -1.43 10.05
N GLN A 12 8.37 -0.50 10.56
CA GLN A 12 7.91 -0.46 11.96
C GLN A 12 6.38 -0.42 12.09
N LEU A 13 5.67 0.02 11.03
CA LEU A 13 4.21 0.08 11.04
C LEU A 13 3.67 -1.36 11.10
N PRO A 14 2.91 -1.76 12.15
CA PRO A 14 2.43 -3.12 12.26
C PRO A 14 1.56 -3.52 11.08
N LYS A 15 1.60 -4.79 10.68
CA LYS A 15 0.72 -5.32 9.64
C LYS A 15 -0.75 -5.01 9.95
N ASP A 16 -1.51 -4.71 8.90
CA ASP A 16 -2.94 -4.33 8.92
C ASP A 16 -3.26 -3.01 9.63
N SER A 17 -2.25 -2.29 10.13
CA SER A 17 -2.42 -0.91 10.59
C SER A 17 -2.28 0.09 9.44
N PHE A 18 -2.77 1.31 9.66
CA PHE A 18 -2.66 2.40 8.70
C PHE A 18 -2.19 3.68 9.37
N GLN A 19 -1.58 4.56 8.57
CA GLN A 19 -1.19 5.89 8.99
C GLN A 19 -1.46 6.89 7.88
N ARG A 20 -1.81 8.13 8.24
CA ARG A 20 -1.91 9.22 7.27
C ARG A 20 -0.52 9.59 6.76
N ASN A 21 -0.42 9.93 5.48
CA ASN A 21 0.84 10.43 4.93
C ASN A 21 1.19 11.78 5.57
N VAL A 22 2.45 11.92 6.00
CA VAL A 22 2.93 13.12 6.72
C VAL A 22 3.09 14.33 5.80
N TYR A 23 3.20 14.12 4.49
CA TYR A 23 3.40 15.16 3.47
C TYR A 23 2.09 15.59 2.78
N THR A 24 1.02 14.79 2.84
CA THR A 24 -0.24 15.09 2.17
C THR A 24 -1.44 14.42 2.83
N SER A 25 -2.54 15.17 2.96
CA SER A 25 -3.82 14.63 3.44
C SER A 25 -4.54 13.74 2.43
N ASN A 26 -4.06 13.69 1.18
CA ASN A 26 -4.69 12.89 0.12
C ASN A 26 -4.16 11.45 0.03
N ALA A 27 -3.23 11.06 0.91
CA ALA A 27 -2.66 9.73 0.89
C ALA A 27 -2.73 9.07 2.27
N VAL A 28 -3.04 7.78 2.26
CA VAL A 28 -2.96 6.90 3.44
C VAL A 28 -2.01 5.76 3.11
N MET A 29 -1.18 5.39 4.08
CA MET A 29 -0.30 4.23 4.03
C MET A 29 -0.95 3.10 4.83
N ILE A 30 -1.10 1.93 4.23
CA ILE A 30 -1.67 0.72 4.83
C ILE A 30 -0.60 -0.36 4.79
N ALA A 31 -0.20 -0.87 5.95
CA ALA A 31 0.80 -1.93 6.02
C ALA A 31 0.19 -3.28 5.62
N VAL A 32 0.66 -3.87 4.53
CA VAL A 32 0.27 -5.22 4.10
C VAL A 32 1.20 -6.30 4.65
N GLU A 33 2.40 -5.90 5.05
CA GLU A 33 3.34 -6.70 5.81
C GLU A 33 4.29 -5.77 6.59
N SER A 34 5.03 -6.30 7.58
CA SER A 34 5.94 -5.50 8.40
C SER A 34 7.22 -6.24 8.80
N GLY A 35 8.32 -5.50 8.93
CA GLY A 35 9.61 -6.01 9.39
C GLY A 35 10.28 -6.97 8.39
N SER A 36 11.38 -7.60 8.81
CA SER A 36 12.22 -8.42 7.92
C SER A 36 11.89 -9.92 7.92
N ALA A 37 10.94 -10.36 8.75
CA ALA A 37 10.71 -11.77 9.04
C ALA A 37 10.35 -12.64 7.82
N LYS A 38 9.74 -12.03 6.79
CA LYS A 38 9.33 -12.72 5.55
C LYS A 38 10.15 -12.28 4.32
N THR A 39 11.32 -11.71 4.53
CA THR A 39 12.21 -11.31 3.44
C THR A 39 12.60 -12.54 2.61
N GLY A 40 12.46 -12.46 1.29
CA GLY A 40 12.80 -13.56 0.38
C GLY A 40 11.68 -14.57 0.16
N GLU A 41 10.54 -14.43 0.85
CA GLU A 41 9.36 -15.27 0.63
C GLU A 41 8.40 -14.63 -0.38
N TRP A 42 7.75 -15.48 -1.19
CA TRP A 42 6.65 -15.04 -2.03
C TRP A 42 5.37 -14.94 -1.20
N ILE A 43 4.84 -13.73 -1.03
CA ILE A 43 3.62 -13.49 -0.26
C ILE A 43 2.49 -13.00 -1.15
N ALA A 44 1.30 -13.57 -0.96
CA ALA A 44 0.09 -13.07 -1.61
C ALA A 44 -0.58 -12.02 -0.71
N VAL A 45 -0.94 -10.88 -1.31
CA VAL A 45 -1.67 -9.80 -0.63
C VAL A 45 -2.98 -9.57 -1.37
N GLN A 46 -4.09 -9.59 -0.63
CA GLN A 46 -5.42 -9.27 -1.14
C GLN A 46 -6.07 -8.22 -0.24
N ARG A 47 -6.66 -7.19 -0.86
CA ARG A 47 -7.31 -6.07 -0.16
C ARG A 47 -8.65 -5.73 -0.80
N ASN A 48 -9.57 -5.23 0.01
CA ASN A 48 -10.81 -4.64 -0.49
C ASN A 48 -10.61 -3.13 -0.65
N LEU A 49 -10.40 -2.69 -1.89
CA LEU A 49 -10.13 -1.28 -2.19
C LEU A 49 -11.28 -0.35 -1.76
N ILE A 50 -12.52 -0.82 -1.78
CA ILE A 50 -13.69 0.00 -1.43
C ILE A 50 -13.71 0.25 0.08
N ASP A 51 -13.54 -0.82 0.88
CA ASP A 51 -13.54 -0.71 2.34
C ASP A 51 -12.33 0.09 2.83
N ASP A 52 -11.16 -0.15 2.25
CA ASP A 52 -9.93 0.60 2.57
C ASP A 52 -10.08 2.08 2.22
N TYR A 53 -10.74 2.42 1.11
CA TYR A 53 -11.00 3.81 0.73
C TYR A 53 -11.98 4.50 1.69
N ARG A 54 -13.08 3.82 2.04
CA ARG A 54 -14.06 4.35 3.02
C ARG A 54 -13.41 4.58 4.37
N MET A 55 -12.60 3.64 4.85
CA MET A 55 -11.83 3.79 6.09
C MET A 55 -10.86 4.97 6.02
N ALA A 56 -10.14 5.13 4.90
CA ALA A 56 -9.14 6.17 4.73
C ALA A 56 -9.75 7.59 4.63
N PHE A 57 -10.86 7.73 3.90
CA PHE A 57 -11.36 9.04 3.46
C PHE A 57 -12.81 9.34 3.89
N GLY A 58 -13.54 8.39 4.45
CA GLY A 58 -14.91 8.58 4.94
C GLY A 58 -15.97 8.78 3.85
N GLU A 59 -15.68 8.42 2.60
CA GLU A 59 -16.58 8.60 1.45
C GLU A 59 -16.48 7.41 0.48
N GLU A 60 -17.36 7.35 -0.52
CA GLU A 60 -17.30 6.34 -1.59
C GLU A 60 -16.15 6.60 -2.58
N PRO A 61 -15.41 5.56 -3.01
CA PRO A 61 -14.36 5.74 -4.00
C PRO A 61 -14.92 6.12 -5.36
N PRO A 62 -14.25 7.04 -6.10
CA PRO A 62 -14.50 7.20 -7.52
C PRO A 62 -13.95 5.99 -8.29
N LYS A 63 -14.09 5.99 -9.62
CA LYS A 63 -13.41 5.03 -10.47
C LYS A 63 -11.89 5.11 -10.26
N VAL A 64 -11.23 3.95 -10.22
CA VAL A 64 -9.77 3.88 -10.12
C VAL A 64 -9.14 4.53 -11.35
N GLY A 65 -8.28 5.53 -11.12
CA GLY A 65 -7.58 6.22 -12.19
C GLY A 65 -6.31 5.51 -12.65
N ALA A 66 -5.55 4.93 -11.70
CA ALA A 66 -4.29 4.23 -11.99
C ALA A 66 -3.94 3.25 -10.86
N ILE A 67 -3.11 2.26 -11.19
CA ILE A 67 -2.40 1.40 -10.25
C ILE A 67 -0.91 1.63 -10.49
N ALA A 68 -0.18 1.93 -9.43
CA ALA A 68 1.26 2.10 -9.46
C ALA A 68 1.92 1.05 -8.56
N ILE A 69 3.05 0.51 -9.01
CA ILE A 69 3.86 -0.47 -8.29
C ILE A 69 5.27 0.09 -8.28
N MET A 70 5.90 0.13 -7.11
CA MET A 70 7.23 0.68 -6.96
C MET A 70 7.99 -0.01 -5.84
N THR A 71 9.30 -0.15 -6.05
CA THR A 71 10.29 -0.35 -5.00
C THR A 71 11.02 0.97 -4.88
N ASP A 72 10.97 1.58 -3.70
CA ASP A 72 11.54 2.90 -3.46
C ASP A 72 12.45 2.86 -2.22
N THR A 73 13.57 3.56 -2.29
CA THR A 73 14.53 3.75 -1.20
C THR A 73 14.96 5.21 -1.05
N ASP A 74 14.31 6.16 -1.72
CA ASP A 74 14.63 7.59 -1.77
C ASP A 74 14.88 8.20 -0.38
N ASN A 75 14.03 7.89 0.59
CA ASN A 75 14.05 8.43 1.94
C ASN A 75 15.03 7.70 2.87
N THR A 76 15.62 6.59 2.42
CA THR A 76 16.56 5.77 3.22
C THR A 76 17.99 5.83 2.69
N GLY A 77 18.16 6.17 1.41
CA GLY A 77 19.45 6.03 0.71
C GLY A 77 19.93 4.59 0.57
N ALA A 78 19.10 3.60 0.94
CA ALA A 78 19.44 2.18 0.86
C ALA A 78 19.26 1.63 -0.56
N THR A 79 19.55 0.35 -0.74
CA THR A 79 19.24 -0.40 -1.96
C THR A 79 18.21 -1.48 -1.63
N ALA A 80 17.21 -1.62 -2.49
CA ALA A 80 16.19 -2.66 -2.37
C ALA A 80 15.94 -3.30 -3.74
N VAL A 81 15.62 -4.59 -3.71
CA VAL A 81 15.12 -5.35 -4.85
C VAL A 81 13.84 -6.02 -4.41
N ALA A 82 12.79 -5.88 -5.21
CA ALA A 82 11.54 -6.61 -5.02
C ALA A 82 11.07 -7.21 -6.34
N TRP A 83 10.37 -8.33 -6.23
CA TRP A 83 9.70 -8.97 -7.35
C TRP A 83 8.20 -8.86 -7.14
N TYR A 84 7.48 -8.65 -8.24
CA TYR A 84 6.03 -8.54 -8.26
C TYR A 84 5.48 -9.46 -9.32
N GLY A 85 4.37 -10.13 -9.03
CA GLY A 85 3.78 -11.12 -9.93
C GLY A 85 2.33 -11.37 -9.55
N ASP A 86 1.56 -11.89 -10.51
CA ASP A 86 0.12 -12.15 -10.39
C ASP A 86 -0.68 -10.96 -9.85
N ILE A 87 -0.75 -9.89 -10.63
CA ILE A 87 -1.49 -8.67 -10.26
C ILE A 87 -2.88 -8.73 -10.89
N LYS A 88 -3.91 -8.84 -10.03
CA LYS A 88 -5.30 -9.02 -10.46
C LYS A 88 -6.19 -7.96 -9.82
N ALA A 89 -6.95 -7.26 -10.67
CA ALA A 89 -8.09 -6.46 -10.25
C ALA A 89 -9.35 -7.33 -10.40
N LEU A 90 -9.94 -7.73 -9.29
CA LEU A 90 -11.12 -8.60 -9.27
C LEU A 90 -12.36 -7.77 -8.99
N ARG A 91 -13.43 -8.04 -9.73
CA ARG A 91 -14.78 -7.55 -9.42
C ARG A 91 -15.55 -8.70 -8.78
N LYS A 92 -16.23 -8.43 -7.66
CA LYS A 92 -17.22 -9.37 -7.11
C LYS A 92 -18.48 -9.38 -7.96
#